data_AF-A0A3Q2Y1M9-F1
#
_entry.id   AF-A0A3Q2Y1M9-F1
#
_cell.length_a   1.000
_cell.length_b   1.000
_cell.length_c   1.000
_cell.angle_alpha   90.00
_cell.angle_beta   90.00
_cell.angle_gamma   90.00
#
_symmetry.space_group_name_H-M   'P 1'
#
loop_
_entity.id
_entity.type
_entity.pdbx_description
1 polymer ?
#
loop_
_entity_poly.entity_id
_entity_poly.type
_entity_poly.pdbx_seq_one_letter_code
_entity_poly.pdbx_strand_id
1 'polypeptide(L)'
;FAGYPGTRGFPGFDASAGEKGIAGTFGLPGVPGRKGFKGDQGSGGYRGTNGISGKKGEQGTMGTPGQIGVKGERGPYGPKGDAGPPGKILTNYMKTSDWLVPSFIVPGERGLPGRQGIQGPRGIQGESGPRGPPGDADQINKLGYFSGFIGPIGQKGMPGIGGTPGTPGFRGEAGQVGHAGLQGMEGTSDRGNRGKPGVPGLPGMPGRSVSVGYLLVKHSQSEKTPMCPVGMSKIWDGYSLLYLEGQEKAHNQDLGLAGSCLPRFSTMPFLYCNPGDICYYASRNDKSYWLSTTAPLPMMPVEEGEIKPYISRCSVCEAPSVAIAVHSQDITIPQCPAGWRSLWIGYSFLMHTAAGNEGGGQSLSSPGSCLEDFRTSPFIECNGAKGTCHYFANKHSFWLTSIDQSFHAEPASETLKAGQLLSRISRCQVCMKNL
;
A
#
# COMPACT_ATOMS: atom_id res chain seq x y z
N PHE A 1 -26.50 58.88 -46.34
CA PHE A 1 -26.40 58.86 -44.87
C PHE A 1 -24.93 58.76 -44.50
N ALA A 2 -24.34 59.82 -43.94
CA ALA A 2 -22.97 59.81 -43.45
C ALA A 2 -22.97 59.34 -41.99
N GLY A 3 -22.24 58.26 -41.70
CA GLY A 3 -22.17 57.66 -40.36
C GLY A 3 -21.36 58.51 -39.39
N TYR A 4 -21.78 58.55 -38.12
CA TYR A 4 -21.11 59.31 -37.07
C TYR A 4 -19.67 58.82 -36.83
N PRO A 5 -18.72 59.72 -36.49
CA PRO A 5 -17.36 59.32 -36.16
C PRO A 5 -17.33 58.41 -34.93
N GLY A 6 -16.54 57.33 -34.99
CA GLY A 6 -16.39 56.39 -33.89
C GLY A 6 -15.82 57.04 -32.63
N THR A 7 -16.26 56.57 -31.46
CA THR A 7 -15.83 57.06 -30.16
C THR A 7 -14.33 56.83 -29.94
N ARG A 8 -13.64 57.84 -29.39
CA ARG A 8 -12.21 57.80 -29.07
C ARG A 8 -11.93 56.68 -28.06
N GLY A 9 -10.96 55.81 -28.37
CA GLY A 9 -10.57 54.69 -27.52
C GLY A 9 -10.06 55.13 -26.14
N PHE A 10 -10.29 54.29 -25.13
CA PHE A 10 -9.88 54.55 -23.75
C PHE A 10 -8.35 54.62 -23.60
N PRO A 11 -7.82 55.44 -22.65
CA PRO A 11 -6.40 55.45 -22.33
C PRO A 11 -5.92 54.06 -21.88
N GLY A 12 -4.69 53.68 -22.26
CA GLY A 12 -4.08 52.43 -21.81
C GLY A 12 -3.85 52.42 -20.29
N PHE A 13 -3.95 51.25 -19.68
CA PHE A 13 -3.70 51.06 -18.25
C PHE A 13 -2.22 51.28 -17.90
N ASP A 14 -1.97 51.91 -16.76
CA ASP A 14 -0.62 52.10 -16.22
C ASP A 14 0.04 50.75 -15.93
N ALA A 15 1.35 50.65 -16.17
CA ALA A 15 2.13 49.46 -15.88
C ALA A 15 2.19 49.19 -14.36
N SER A 16 2.07 47.92 -13.96
CA SER A 16 2.20 47.50 -12.57
C SER A 16 3.59 47.86 -12.01
N ALA A 17 3.62 48.34 -10.76
CA ALA A 17 4.86 48.63 -10.06
C ALA A 17 5.72 47.35 -9.92
N GLY A 18 7.01 47.46 -10.22
CA GLY A 18 7.94 46.33 -10.17
C GLY A 18 8.02 45.70 -8.78
N GLU A 19 8.04 44.36 -8.73
CA GLU A 19 8.14 43.62 -7.47
C GLU A 19 9.43 43.95 -6.71
N LYS A 20 9.29 44.19 -5.41
CA LYS A 20 10.41 44.47 -4.52
C LYS A 20 11.29 43.21 -4.42
N GLY A 21 12.59 43.37 -4.67
CA GLY A 21 13.56 42.27 -4.63
C GLY A 21 13.49 41.45 -3.34
N ILE A 22 13.53 40.13 -3.51
CA ILE A 22 13.48 39.13 -2.43
C ILE A 22 14.61 39.39 -1.42
N ALA A 23 14.27 39.45 -0.13
CA ALA A 23 15.26 39.60 0.93
C ALA A 23 16.19 38.37 0.96
N GLY A 24 17.50 38.61 1.04
CA GLY A 24 18.50 37.55 1.07
C GLY A 24 18.28 36.58 2.23
N THR A 25 18.44 35.29 1.97
CA THR A 25 18.27 34.24 2.97
C THR A 25 19.33 34.36 4.07
N PHE A 26 18.90 34.17 5.33
CA PHE A 26 19.82 34.17 6.48
C PHE A 26 20.86 33.06 6.33
N GLY A 27 22.13 33.39 6.57
CA GLY A 27 23.24 32.43 6.54
C GLY A 27 23.02 31.30 7.53
N LEU A 28 23.35 30.08 7.11
CA LEU A 28 23.24 28.88 7.96
C LEU A 28 24.08 29.03 9.24
N PRO A 29 23.57 28.62 10.42
CA PRO A 29 24.34 28.64 11.66
C PRO A 29 25.63 27.84 11.54
N GLY A 30 26.73 28.38 12.07
CA GLY A 30 28.03 27.70 12.08
C GLY A 30 27.97 26.36 12.81
N VAL A 31 28.61 25.35 12.22
CA VAL A 31 28.63 23.99 12.76
C VAL A 31 29.32 23.99 14.13
N PRO A 32 28.72 23.40 15.19
CA PRO A 32 29.35 23.32 16.50
C PRO A 32 30.71 22.61 16.45
N GLY A 33 31.72 23.18 17.11
CA GLY A 33 33.08 22.64 17.13
C GLY A 33 33.13 21.21 17.67
N ARG A 34 33.91 20.35 17.02
CA ARG A 34 34.09 18.95 17.45
C ARG A 34 34.74 18.91 18.84
N LYS A 35 34.15 18.13 19.75
CA LYS A 35 34.69 17.87 21.08
C LYS A 35 36.03 17.14 20.95
N GLY A 36 37.07 17.65 21.64
CA GLY A 36 38.43 17.11 21.55
C GLY A 36 38.52 15.63 21.96
N PHE A 37 39.39 14.89 21.27
CA PHE A 37 39.63 13.48 21.57
C PHE A 37 40.25 13.30 22.96
N LYS A 38 39.75 12.31 23.70
CA LYS A 38 40.32 11.89 24.99
C LYS A 38 41.64 11.17 24.71
N GLY A 39 42.71 11.58 25.36
CA GLY A 39 44.06 11.03 25.14
C GLY A 39 44.13 9.53 25.35
N ASP A 40 44.93 8.86 24.51
CA ASP A 40 45.08 7.41 24.50
C ASP A 40 45.66 6.89 25.83
N GLN A 41 45.08 5.80 26.33
CA GLN A 41 45.57 5.09 27.50
C GLN A 41 46.80 4.26 27.12
N GLY A 42 47.91 4.42 27.86
CA GLY A 42 49.19 3.79 27.58
C GLY A 42 49.13 2.26 27.51
N SER A 43 49.93 1.69 26.60
CA SER A 43 50.00 0.25 26.33
C SER A 43 50.54 -0.54 27.52
N GLY A 44 49.72 -1.48 28.01
CA GLY A 44 50.14 -2.49 28.98
C GLY A 44 51.03 -3.55 28.32
N GLY A 45 52.14 -3.90 28.99
CA GLY A 45 53.21 -4.74 28.46
C GLY A 45 52.82 -6.19 28.11
N TYR A 46 53.52 -6.74 27.13
CA TYR A 46 53.32 -8.07 26.57
C TYR A 46 53.67 -9.18 27.56
N ARG A 47 52.75 -10.14 27.75
CA ARG A 47 53.02 -11.41 28.44
C ARG A 47 52.93 -12.58 27.45
N GLY A 48 53.95 -13.43 27.49
CA GLY A 48 54.29 -14.42 26.46
C GLY A 48 53.26 -15.52 26.20
N THR A 49 53.33 -16.04 24.98
CA THR A 49 52.49 -17.05 24.36
C THR A 49 52.70 -18.44 24.94
N ASN A 50 51.61 -19.17 25.24
CA ASN A 50 51.61 -20.62 25.35
C ASN A 50 50.28 -21.25 24.89
N GLY A 51 50.41 -22.26 24.01
CA GLY A 51 49.53 -23.45 23.91
C GLY A 51 48.16 -23.31 23.26
N ILE A 52 48.05 -23.67 21.98
CA ILE A 52 46.80 -23.78 21.23
C ILE A 52 46.03 -25.02 21.72
N SER A 53 44.85 -24.84 22.31
CA SER A 53 43.90 -25.92 22.65
C SER A 53 42.64 -25.80 21.78
N GLY A 54 42.13 -26.94 21.31
CA GLY A 54 41.22 -27.05 20.16
C GLY A 54 39.87 -26.32 20.28
N LYS A 55 39.39 -25.80 19.15
CA LYS A 55 38.11 -25.10 19.03
C LYS A 55 36.93 -26.06 19.31
N LYS A 56 36.24 -25.85 20.43
CA LYS A 56 34.90 -26.39 20.68
C LYS A 56 33.92 -25.69 19.72
N GLY A 57 33.05 -26.47 19.08
CA GLY A 57 32.12 -25.97 18.05
C GLY A 57 31.26 -24.79 18.52
N GLU A 58 31.05 -23.84 17.62
CA GLU A 58 30.24 -22.65 17.88
C GLU A 58 28.78 -23.06 18.16
N GLN A 59 28.30 -22.70 19.36
CA GLN A 59 26.89 -22.75 19.70
C GLN A 59 26.17 -21.72 18.84
N GLY A 60 25.14 -22.17 18.08
CA GLY A 60 24.36 -21.30 17.22
C GLY A 60 23.89 -20.05 17.96
N THR A 61 24.06 -18.88 17.34
CA THR A 61 23.64 -17.60 17.91
C THR A 61 22.14 -17.63 18.18
N MET A 62 21.76 -17.46 19.45
CA MET A 62 20.37 -17.19 19.83
C MET A 62 19.90 -15.95 19.05
N GLY A 63 18.74 -16.06 18.38
CA GLY A 63 18.16 -14.96 17.64
C GLY A 63 18.10 -13.71 18.51
N THR A 64 18.53 -12.57 17.98
CA THR A 64 18.56 -11.31 18.73
C THR A 64 17.15 -11.01 19.25
N PRO A 65 16.98 -10.79 20.57
CA PRO A 65 15.71 -10.31 21.11
C PRO A 65 15.25 -9.10 20.30
N GLY A 66 13.97 -9.08 19.90
CA GLY A 66 13.41 -7.97 19.15
C GLY A 66 13.73 -6.66 19.86
N GLN A 67 14.20 -5.65 19.11
CA GLN A 67 14.58 -4.37 19.69
C GLN A 67 13.42 -3.81 20.50
N ILE A 68 13.69 -3.45 21.76
CA ILE A 68 12.73 -2.73 22.60
C ILE A 68 12.36 -1.46 21.83
N GLY A 69 11.06 -1.32 21.53
CA GLY A 69 10.55 -0.14 20.83
C GLY A 69 11.03 1.13 21.53
N VAL A 70 11.62 2.04 20.76
CA VAL A 70 12.16 3.30 21.28
C VAL A 70 11.04 4.03 22.03
N LYS A 71 11.25 4.35 23.30
CA LYS A 71 10.29 5.11 24.10
C LYS A 71 10.02 6.42 23.35
N GLY A 72 8.76 6.63 22.96
CA GLY A 72 8.36 7.85 22.25
C GLY A 72 8.84 9.09 22.99
N GLU A 73 9.42 10.02 22.24
CA GLU A 73 9.93 11.28 22.80
C GLU A 73 8.82 12.00 23.57
N ARG A 74 9.17 12.61 24.71
CA ARG A 74 8.22 13.39 25.48
C ARG A 74 7.73 14.54 24.59
N GLY A 75 6.43 14.60 24.36
CA GLY A 75 5.82 15.68 23.58
C GLY A 75 6.23 17.05 24.13
N PRO A 76 6.32 18.08 23.27
CA PRO A 76 6.75 19.42 23.67
C PRO A 76 5.85 19.96 24.78
N TYR A 77 6.42 20.78 25.67
CA TYR A 77 5.65 21.49 26.69
C TYR A 77 4.58 22.35 26.01
N GLY A 78 3.33 22.25 26.49
CA GLY A 78 2.25 23.10 25.99
C GLY A 78 2.56 24.58 26.19
N PRO A 79 2.04 25.48 25.33
CA PRO A 79 2.27 26.91 25.47
C PRO A 79 1.79 27.41 26.83
N LYS A 80 2.52 28.36 27.41
CA LYS A 80 2.14 29.03 28.66
C LYS A 80 0.78 29.72 28.44
N GLY A 81 -0.17 29.50 29.34
CA GLY A 81 -1.50 30.12 29.24
C GLY A 81 -1.43 31.64 29.25
N ASP A 82 -2.34 32.27 28.51
CA ASP A 82 -2.40 33.73 28.36
C ASP A 82 -2.68 34.43 29.71
N ALA A 83 -2.14 35.64 29.85
CA ALA A 83 -2.42 36.48 31.01
C ALA A 83 -3.91 36.87 31.03
N GLY A 84 -4.55 36.76 32.20
CA GLY A 84 -5.94 37.18 32.37
C GLY A 84 -6.12 38.69 32.12
N PRO A 85 -7.31 39.13 31.68
CA PRO A 85 -7.57 40.55 31.43
C PRO A 85 -7.54 41.39 32.73
N PRO A 86 -7.19 42.69 32.67
CA PRO A 86 -7.22 43.58 33.83
C PRO A 86 -8.63 43.73 34.41
N GLY A 87 -8.74 43.82 35.75
CA GLY A 87 -10.01 44.03 36.44
C GLY A 87 -10.69 45.35 36.04
N LYS A 88 -12.00 45.33 35.79
CA LYS A 88 -12.79 46.52 35.47
C LYS A 88 -13.11 47.33 36.73
N ILE A 89 -12.83 48.62 36.71
CA ILE A 89 -13.32 49.59 37.71
C ILE A 89 -14.74 50.03 37.30
N LEU A 90 -15.73 49.83 38.17
CA LEU A 90 -17.09 50.34 37.97
C LEU A 90 -17.18 51.78 38.48
N THR A 91 -17.04 52.77 37.60
CA THR A 91 -17.44 54.15 37.89
C THR A 91 -18.77 54.43 37.22
N ASN A 92 -19.87 54.38 37.98
CA ASN A 92 -21.09 55.10 37.61
C ASN A 92 -21.74 55.71 38.84
N TYR A 93 -22.01 57.01 38.73
CA TYR A 93 -22.71 57.84 39.70
C TYR A 93 -24.20 57.47 39.73
N MET A 94 -24.69 56.98 40.86
CA MET A 94 -26.10 57.10 41.23
C MET A 94 -26.20 57.75 42.60
N LYS A 95 -26.89 58.91 42.65
CA LYS A 95 -27.33 59.55 43.89
C LYS A 95 -28.50 58.75 44.45
N THR A 96 -28.37 58.24 45.68
CA THR A 96 -29.44 58.28 46.68
C THR A 96 -28.84 58.01 48.07
N SER A 97 -29.25 58.88 48.99
CA SER A 97 -29.16 58.89 50.46
C SER A 97 -28.52 57.70 51.19
N ASP A 98 -27.59 58.09 52.08
CA ASP A 98 -27.11 57.46 53.31
C ASP A 98 -26.40 56.10 53.24
N TRP A 99 -25.17 56.13 53.75
CA TRP A 99 -24.17 55.06 53.98
C TRP A 99 -23.12 54.84 52.88
N LEU A 100 -21.87 55.18 53.22
CA LEU A 100 -20.64 54.86 52.50
C LEU A 100 -20.34 53.35 52.59
N VAL A 101 -20.23 52.66 51.45
CA VAL A 101 -19.72 51.29 51.36
C VAL A 101 -18.42 51.30 50.53
N PRO A 102 -17.34 50.59 50.93
CA PRO A 102 -16.11 50.58 50.14
C PRO A 102 -16.29 49.82 48.82
N SER A 103 -15.79 50.38 47.72
CA SER A 103 -15.68 49.68 46.44
C SER A 103 -14.77 48.46 46.57
N PHE A 104 -15.31 47.26 46.36
CA PHE A 104 -14.51 46.04 46.27
C PHE A 104 -13.90 45.92 44.88
N ILE A 105 -12.58 45.76 44.83
CA ILE A 105 -11.87 45.28 43.63
C ILE A 105 -12.11 43.77 43.57
N VAL A 106 -12.80 43.30 42.53
CA VAL A 106 -12.90 41.86 42.25
C VAL A 106 -11.62 41.44 41.52
N PRO A 107 -10.77 40.55 42.09
CA PRO A 107 -9.62 40.02 41.37
C PRO A 107 -10.09 39.27 40.12
N GLY A 108 -9.46 39.53 38.98
CA GLY A 108 -9.75 38.79 37.74
C GLY A 108 -9.53 37.29 37.94
N GLU A 109 -10.44 36.46 37.43
CA GLU A 109 -10.36 35.01 37.56
C GLU A 109 -9.04 34.47 36.98
N ARG A 110 -8.42 33.53 37.70
CA ARG A 110 -7.19 32.87 37.24
C ARG A 110 -7.49 32.12 35.95
N GLY A 111 -6.69 32.36 34.90
CA GLY A 111 -6.82 31.67 33.62
C GLY A 111 -6.82 30.14 33.79
N LEU A 112 -7.60 29.46 32.95
CA LEU A 112 -7.78 28.00 33.02
C LEU A 112 -6.42 27.28 32.92
N PRO A 113 -6.22 26.18 33.67
CA PRO A 113 -5.04 25.35 33.53
C PRO A 113 -4.85 24.90 32.08
N GLY A 114 -3.62 24.93 31.57
CA GLY A 114 -3.31 24.44 30.23
C GLY A 114 -3.79 22.99 30.06
N ARG A 115 -4.32 22.66 28.89
CA ARG A 115 -4.80 21.31 28.58
C ARG A 115 -3.66 20.30 28.77
N GLN A 116 -3.95 19.17 29.43
CA GLN A 116 -2.98 18.08 29.54
C GLN A 116 -2.58 17.60 28.15
N GLY A 117 -1.28 17.32 27.97
CA GLY A 117 -0.76 16.78 26.72
C GLY A 117 -1.40 15.44 26.39
N ILE A 118 -1.64 15.20 25.10
CA ILE A 118 -2.13 13.92 24.58
C ILE A 118 -1.21 12.77 25.00
N GLN A 119 -1.79 11.75 25.63
CA GLN A 119 -1.07 10.53 25.99
C GLN A 119 -0.64 9.81 24.71
N GLY A 120 0.65 9.46 24.59
CA GLY A 120 1.15 8.72 23.44
C GLY A 120 0.42 7.38 23.24
N PRO A 121 0.34 6.87 22.01
CA PRO A 121 -0.34 5.62 21.72
C PRO A 121 0.28 4.47 22.54
N ARG A 122 -0.58 3.59 23.04
CA ARG A 122 -0.16 2.38 23.76
C ARG A 122 0.63 1.50 22.79
N GLY A 123 1.82 1.06 23.19
CA GLY A 123 2.64 0.18 22.36
C GLY A 123 1.86 -1.08 21.95
N ILE A 124 2.04 -1.50 20.70
CA ILE A 124 1.43 -2.72 20.19
C ILE A 124 1.90 -3.92 21.02
N GLN A 125 0.95 -4.71 21.52
CA GLN A 125 1.25 -5.97 22.20
C GLN A 125 1.81 -6.94 21.16
N GLY A 126 2.95 -7.57 21.44
CA GLY A 126 3.54 -8.56 20.55
C GLY A 126 2.54 -9.69 20.27
N GLU A 127 2.45 -10.11 19.01
CA GLU A 127 1.57 -11.20 18.61
C GLU A 127 1.87 -12.45 19.44
N SER A 128 0.79 -13.07 19.96
CA SER A 128 0.91 -14.34 20.66
C SER A 128 1.34 -15.41 19.65
N GLY A 129 2.31 -16.24 20.02
CA GLY A 129 2.76 -17.34 19.17
C GLY A 129 1.59 -18.25 18.76
N PRO A 130 1.64 -18.87 17.56
CA PRO A 130 0.55 -19.70 17.07
C PRO A 130 0.26 -20.84 18.05
N ARG A 131 -1.03 -21.10 18.28
CA ARG A 131 -1.52 -22.20 19.11
C ARG A 131 -1.05 -23.52 18.51
N GLY A 132 -0.47 -24.40 19.33
CA GLY A 132 -0.05 -25.73 18.90
C GLY A 132 -1.21 -26.53 18.28
N PRO A 133 -0.95 -27.44 17.33
CA PRO A 133 -1.98 -28.23 16.70
C PRO A 133 -2.78 -29.05 17.73
N PRO A 134 -4.10 -29.22 17.54
CA PRO A 134 -4.92 -30.10 18.37
C PRO A 134 -4.35 -31.52 18.38
N GLY A 135 -4.30 -32.16 19.55
CA GLY A 135 -3.91 -33.56 19.66
C GLY A 135 -4.97 -34.46 19.02
N ASP A 136 -4.54 -35.38 18.17
CA ASP A 136 -5.38 -36.44 17.60
C ASP A 136 -5.97 -37.30 18.72
N ALA A 137 -7.29 -37.27 18.84
CA ALA A 137 -8.06 -38.18 19.67
C ALA A 137 -9.06 -38.92 18.78
N ASP A 138 -8.56 -39.84 17.96
CA ASP A 138 -9.39 -40.80 17.25
C ASP A 138 -8.77 -42.20 17.31
N GLN A 139 -8.60 -42.71 18.55
CA GLN A 139 -8.52 -44.14 18.82
C GLN A 139 -8.81 -44.45 20.31
N ILE A 140 -10.03 -44.18 20.76
CA ILE A 140 -10.61 -44.89 21.91
C ILE A 140 -11.92 -45.51 21.45
N ASN A 141 -11.81 -46.75 20.95
CA ASN A 141 -12.94 -47.59 20.61
C ASN A 141 -13.68 -48.04 21.89
N LYS A 142 -15.00 -48.03 21.81
CA LYS A 142 -15.88 -49.11 22.30
C LYS A 142 -15.51 -49.73 23.65
N LEU A 143 -16.07 -49.18 24.73
CA LEU A 143 -16.71 -49.94 25.82
C LEU A 143 -17.49 -48.95 26.70
N GLY A 144 -18.75 -49.30 26.98
CA GLY A 144 -19.74 -48.42 27.57
C GLY A 144 -19.61 -48.20 29.08
N TYR A 145 -20.52 -47.34 29.55
CA TYR A 145 -20.77 -46.89 30.93
C TYR A 145 -19.76 -45.89 31.50
N PHE A 146 -20.18 -44.63 31.67
CA PHE A 146 -20.32 -43.97 32.99
C PHE A 146 -20.88 -42.54 32.82
N SER A 147 -21.84 -42.22 33.68
CA SER A 147 -22.65 -41.01 33.69
C SER A 147 -21.91 -39.77 34.23
N GLY A 148 -22.24 -38.60 33.68
CA GLY A 148 -22.51 -37.36 34.41
C GLY A 148 -21.36 -36.65 35.14
N PHE A 149 -20.81 -35.59 34.52
CA PHE A 149 -20.30 -34.44 35.26
C PHE A 149 -20.75 -33.13 34.60
N ILE A 150 -21.55 -32.37 35.35
CA ILE A 150 -21.97 -31.00 35.05
C ILE A 150 -20.73 -30.11 35.12
N GLY A 151 -20.51 -29.28 34.09
CA GLY A 151 -19.36 -28.37 34.03
C GLY A 151 -19.39 -27.32 35.15
N PRO A 152 -18.24 -26.92 35.70
CA PRO A 152 -18.20 -25.91 36.76
C PRO A 152 -18.65 -24.54 36.24
N ILE A 153 -19.48 -23.86 37.04
CA ILE A 153 -19.95 -22.49 36.80
C ILE A 153 -18.74 -21.53 36.79
N GLY A 154 -18.68 -20.65 35.79
CA GLY A 154 -17.58 -19.69 35.60
C GLY A 154 -17.40 -18.75 36.80
N GLN A 155 -16.16 -18.60 37.27
CA GLN A 155 -15.84 -17.68 38.36
C GLN A 155 -15.93 -16.22 37.90
N LYS A 156 -16.58 -15.38 38.72
CA LYS A 156 -16.67 -13.92 38.55
C LYS A 156 -15.28 -13.29 38.71
N GLY A 157 -14.90 -12.41 37.78
CA GLY A 157 -13.58 -11.78 37.75
C GLY A 157 -13.27 -10.95 39.00
N MET A 158 -12.04 -11.05 39.50
CA MET A 158 -11.56 -10.28 40.66
C MET A 158 -11.41 -8.78 40.31
N PRO A 159 -11.70 -7.86 41.25
CA PRO A 159 -11.46 -6.43 41.06
C PRO A 159 -9.97 -6.12 40.87
N GLY A 160 -9.66 -5.10 40.06
CA GLY A 160 -8.29 -4.71 39.75
C GLY A 160 -7.51 -4.20 40.98
N ILE A 161 -6.28 -4.70 41.13
CA ILE A 161 -5.34 -4.29 42.18
C ILE A 161 -4.81 -2.88 41.86
N GLY A 162 -4.94 -1.95 42.80
CA GLY A 162 -4.40 -0.58 42.69
C GLY A 162 -2.87 -0.54 42.66
N GLY A 163 -2.32 0.41 41.90
CA GLY A 163 -0.87 0.52 41.67
C GLY A 163 -0.07 0.87 42.93
N THR A 164 1.01 0.13 43.17
CA THR A 164 1.98 0.40 44.24
C THR A 164 2.92 1.56 43.87
N PRO A 165 3.19 2.54 44.76
CA PRO A 165 4.18 3.60 44.53
C PRO A 165 5.60 3.04 44.35
N GLY A 166 6.40 3.69 43.49
CA GLY A 166 7.75 3.23 43.15
C GLY A 166 8.77 3.38 44.28
N THR A 167 9.56 2.33 44.52
CA THR A 167 10.67 2.33 45.48
C THR A 167 11.89 3.10 44.94
N PRO A 168 12.53 3.98 45.73
CA PRO A 168 13.81 4.62 45.38
C PRO A 168 14.94 3.61 45.20
N GLY A 169 15.87 3.88 44.27
CA GLY A 169 16.90 2.93 43.85
C GLY A 169 17.95 2.62 44.92
N PHE A 170 18.34 1.35 45.03
CA PHE A 170 19.41 0.89 45.90
C PHE A 170 20.80 1.17 45.29
N ARG A 171 21.74 1.57 46.17
CA ARG A 171 23.16 1.81 45.89
C ARG A 171 23.89 0.46 45.76
N GLY A 172 24.76 0.32 44.75
CA GLY A 172 25.40 -0.94 44.40
C GLY A 172 26.28 -1.55 45.49
N GLU A 173 26.22 -2.87 45.65
CA GLU A 173 27.08 -3.64 46.55
C GLU A 173 28.48 -3.87 45.94
N ALA A 174 29.49 -3.80 46.80
CA ALA A 174 30.87 -4.13 46.49
C ALA A 174 31.09 -5.66 46.51
N GLY A 175 31.92 -6.16 45.58
CA GLY A 175 32.09 -7.59 45.33
C GLY A 175 32.71 -8.39 46.48
N GLN A 176 32.27 -9.64 46.63
CA GLN A 176 32.90 -10.61 47.52
C GLN A 176 34.02 -11.39 46.81
N VAL A 177 35.15 -11.50 47.52
CA VAL A 177 36.34 -12.29 47.16
C VAL A 177 36.05 -13.79 47.34
N GLY A 178 36.67 -14.61 46.49
CA GLY A 178 36.37 -16.05 46.34
C GLY A 178 36.72 -16.93 47.55
N HIS A 179 36.01 -18.05 47.66
CA HIS A 179 36.31 -19.11 48.63
C HIS A 179 37.25 -20.15 48.01
N ALA A 180 38.24 -20.58 48.79
CA ALA A 180 39.23 -21.60 48.43
C ALA A 180 38.60 -23.01 48.39
N GLY A 181 39.20 -23.89 47.56
CA GLY A 181 38.68 -25.22 47.24
C GLY A 181 38.77 -26.24 48.37
N LEU A 182 37.92 -27.26 48.29
CA LEU A 182 37.97 -28.44 49.13
C LEU A 182 38.24 -29.71 48.30
N GLN A 183 39.04 -30.54 48.95
CA GLN A 183 39.82 -31.71 48.55
C GLN A 183 38.95 -32.93 48.18
N GLY A 184 39.52 -33.81 47.34
CA GLY A 184 38.82 -34.95 46.73
C GLY A 184 38.67 -36.19 47.62
N MET A 185 37.77 -37.08 47.18
CA MET A 185 37.71 -38.48 47.59
C MET A 185 37.43 -39.36 46.35
N GLU A 186 38.37 -40.25 46.03
CA GLU A 186 38.10 -41.54 45.38
C GLU A 186 37.16 -42.35 46.29
N GLY A 187 36.28 -43.25 45.87
CA GLY A 187 35.86 -43.75 44.56
C GLY A 187 34.94 -44.96 44.85
N THR A 188 33.98 -45.28 43.99
CA THR A 188 33.46 -46.66 43.81
C THR A 188 32.54 -46.73 42.58
N SER A 189 32.79 -47.78 41.80
CA SER A 189 32.04 -48.35 40.69
C SER A 189 30.51 -48.31 40.81
N ASP A 190 29.81 -47.91 39.75
CA ASP A 190 29.01 -48.86 38.97
C ASP A 190 28.38 -48.27 37.68
N ARG A 191 28.20 -49.20 36.75
CA ARG A 191 27.92 -49.11 35.32
C ARG A 191 26.50 -48.59 35.03
N GLY A 192 26.37 -47.48 34.27
CA GLY A 192 25.09 -46.93 33.82
C GLY A 192 25.05 -46.61 32.32
N ASN A 193 24.06 -47.17 31.62
CA ASN A 193 23.91 -47.23 30.16
C ASN A 193 24.00 -45.88 29.41
N ARG A 194 24.84 -45.83 28.37
CA ARG A 194 24.91 -44.68 27.44
C ARG A 194 23.66 -44.67 26.55
N GLY A 195 22.90 -43.58 26.56
CA GLY A 195 21.69 -43.39 25.76
C GLY A 195 21.94 -43.56 24.26
N LYS A 196 20.94 -44.08 23.54
CA LYS A 196 20.97 -44.30 22.08
C LYS A 196 21.26 -42.96 21.36
N PRO A 197 22.08 -42.95 20.28
CA PRO A 197 22.34 -41.74 19.50
C PRO A 197 21.04 -41.12 18.99
N GLY A 198 20.92 -39.80 19.10
CA GLY A 198 19.78 -39.05 18.57
C GLY A 198 19.65 -39.22 17.06
N VAL A 199 18.42 -39.30 16.57
CA VAL A 199 18.09 -39.45 15.15
C VAL A 199 18.69 -38.29 14.36
N PRO A 200 19.36 -38.51 13.21
CA PRO A 200 19.85 -37.42 12.37
C PRO A 200 18.72 -36.45 12.04
N GLY A 201 18.98 -35.14 12.19
CA GLY A 201 18.00 -34.11 11.87
C GLY A 201 17.58 -34.21 10.40
N LEU A 202 16.29 -34.02 10.14
CA LEU A 202 15.73 -34.00 8.79
C LEU A 202 16.55 -33.01 7.93
N PRO A 203 16.87 -33.37 6.66
CA PRO A 203 17.53 -32.44 5.74
C PRO A 203 16.79 -31.10 5.74
N GLY A 204 17.53 -30.00 5.91
CA GLY A 204 16.94 -28.66 5.86
C GLY A 204 16.16 -28.52 4.55
N MET A 205 14.91 -28.06 4.63
CA MET A 205 14.10 -27.79 3.44
C MET A 205 14.92 -26.93 2.48
N PRO A 206 14.95 -27.25 1.16
CA PRO A 206 15.64 -26.41 0.21
C PRO A 206 15.15 -24.98 0.41
N GLY A 207 16.09 -24.04 0.60
CA GLY A 207 15.73 -22.63 0.72
C GLY A 207 14.84 -22.28 -0.46
N ARG A 208 13.62 -21.80 -0.18
CA ARG A 208 12.73 -21.22 -1.19
C ARG A 208 13.60 -20.20 -1.92
N SER A 209 14.00 -20.50 -3.15
CA SER A 209 14.62 -19.50 -3.99
C SER A 209 13.65 -18.33 -3.99
N VAL A 210 14.10 -17.17 -3.53
CA VAL A 210 13.35 -15.93 -3.73
C VAL A 210 13.40 -15.71 -5.23
N SER A 211 12.53 -16.39 -5.98
CA SER A 211 12.27 -16.03 -7.36
C SER A 211 11.83 -14.59 -7.30
N VAL A 212 12.51 -13.73 -8.05
CA VAL A 212 12.02 -12.37 -8.31
C VAL A 212 10.65 -12.58 -8.96
N GLY A 213 9.59 -12.46 -8.17
CA GLY A 213 8.23 -12.81 -8.59
C GLY A 213 7.73 -11.74 -9.54
N TYR A 214 7.83 -12.01 -10.84
CA TYR A 214 7.22 -11.14 -11.84
C TYR A 214 5.70 -11.35 -11.79
N LEU A 215 4.94 -10.31 -12.12
CA LEU A 215 3.50 -10.41 -12.19
C LEU A 215 3.06 -10.54 -13.64
N LEU A 216 2.21 -11.52 -13.89
CA LEU A 216 1.48 -11.66 -15.14
C LEU A 216 0.02 -11.35 -14.88
N VAL A 217 -0.56 -10.45 -15.67
CA VAL A 217 -1.99 -10.14 -15.63
C VAL A 217 -2.65 -10.74 -16.86
N LYS A 218 -3.80 -11.38 -16.64
CA LYS A 218 -4.63 -11.92 -17.71
C LYS A 218 -6.06 -11.39 -17.57
N HIS A 219 -6.61 -10.85 -18.66
CA HIS A 219 -7.99 -10.40 -18.76
C HIS A 219 -8.79 -11.38 -19.61
N SER A 220 -9.97 -11.79 -19.14
CA SER A 220 -10.77 -12.81 -19.83
C SER A 220 -11.68 -12.26 -20.93
N GLN A 221 -11.95 -10.95 -20.93
CA GLN A 221 -13.03 -10.34 -21.71
C GLN A 221 -14.38 -11.08 -21.54
N SER A 222 -14.61 -11.65 -20.36
CA SER A 222 -15.78 -12.47 -20.01
C SER A 222 -16.18 -12.30 -18.54
N GLU A 223 -17.35 -12.80 -18.14
CA GLU A 223 -17.77 -12.82 -16.72
C GLU A 223 -17.00 -13.87 -15.89
N LYS A 224 -16.27 -14.78 -16.56
CA LYS A 224 -15.51 -15.85 -15.91
C LYS A 224 -14.07 -15.42 -15.67
N THR A 225 -13.58 -15.65 -14.46
CA THR A 225 -12.18 -15.41 -14.10
C THR A 225 -11.24 -16.27 -14.97
N PRO A 226 -10.22 -15.66 -15.62
CA PRO A 226 -9.28 -16.42 -16.44
C PRO A 226 -8.34 -17.26 -15.55
N MET A 227 -7.98 -18.47 -15.99
CA MET A 227 -7.02 -19.30 -15.28
C MET A 227 -5.59 -18.79 -15.49
N CYS A 228 -4.75 -18.86 -14.45
CA CYS A 228 -3.32 -18.61 -14.60
C CYS A 228 -2.68 -19.71 -15.46
N PRO A 229 -1.68 -19.37 -16.30
CA PRO A 229 -0.94 -20.37 -17.06
C PRO A 229 -0.30 -21.45 -16.17
N VAL A 230 -0.08 -22.64 -16.74
CA VAL A 230 0.48 -23.79 -16.01
C VAL A 230 1.83 -23.43 -15.39
N GLY A 231 1.98 -23.76 -14.10
CA GLY A 231 3.19 -23.48 -13.32
C GLY A 231 3.23 -22.08 -12.68
N MET A 232 2.17 -21.29 -12.79
CA MET A 232 2.05 -19.98 -12.12
C MET A 232 0.99 -20.03 -11.01
N SER A 233 1.33 -19.53 -9.83
CA SER A 233 0.39 -19.36 -8.71
C SER A 233 -0.52 -18.15 -8.95
N LYS A 234 -1.83 -18.30 -8.76
CA LYS A 234 -2.75 -17.15 -8.72
C LYS A 234 -2.57 -16.41 -7.40
N ILE A 235 -2.38 -15.09 -7.47
CA ILE A 235 -2.29 -14.23 -6.29
C ILE A 235 -3.69 -13.70 -5.92
N TRP A 236 -4.39 -13.11 -6.88
CA TRP A 236 -5.80 -12.71 -6.73
C TRP A 236 -6.54 -12.69 -8.07
N ASP A 237 -7.86 -12.56 -8.00
CA ASP A 237 -8.73 -12.27 -9.12
C ASP A 237 -9.58 -11.02 -8.87
N GLY A 238 -10.10 -10.44 -9.94
CA GLY A 238 -10.79 -9.16 -9.88
C GLY A 238 -11.55 -8.80 -11.14
N TYR A 239 -11.71 -7.51 -11.33
CA TYR A 239 -12.39 -6.86 -12.45
C TYR A 239 -11.39 -6.01 -13.22
N SER A 240 -11.58 -5.97 -14.55
CA SER A 240 -10.63 -5.40 -15.50
C SER A 240 -10.82 -3.89 -15.61
N LEU A 241 -10.11 -3.12 -14.80
CA LEU A 241 -10.07 -1.66 -14.88
C LEU A 241 -9.24 -1.23 -16.08
N LEU A 242 -9.79 -0.33 -16.90
CA LEU A 242 -9.07 0.28 -18.01
C LEU A 242 -8.52 1.66 -17.62
N TYR A 243 -9.41 2.57 -17.21
CA TYR A 243 -9.02 3.90 -16.76
C TYR A 243 -10.11 4.56 -15.90
N LEU A 244 -9.72 5.63 -15.21
CA LEU A 244 -10.57 6.48 -14.40
C LEU A 244 -10.58 7.88 -15.01
N GLU A 245 -11.72 8.56 -14.96
CA GLU A 245 -11.86 9.94 -15.42
C GLU A 245 -12.36 10.79 -14.25
N GLY A 246 -11.50 11.66 -13.75
CA GLY A 246 -11.81 12.59 -12.68
C GLY A 246 -11.56 14.01 -13.14
N GLN A 247 -12.54 14.90 -12.94
CA GLN A 247 -12.45 16.28 -13.44
C GLN A 247 -12.16 16.37 -14.96
N GLU A 248 -12.82 15.50 -15.75
CA GLU A 248 -12.63 15.42 -17.22
C GLU A 248 -11.19 15.12 -17.63
N LYS A 249 -10.42 14.44 -16.78
CA LYS A 249 -9.06 14.01 -17.06
C LYS A 249 -8.91 12.51 -16.85
N ALA A 250 -8.44 11.81 -17.88
CA ALA A 250 -8.19 10.38 -17.82
C ALA A 250 -6.88 10.03 -17.10
N HIS A 251 -6.93 8.98 -16.30
CA HIS A 251 -5.78 8.29 -15.73
C HIS A 251 -5.91 6.78 -15.95
N ASN A 252 -4.97 6.22 -16.71
CA ASN A 252 -5.04 4.87 -17.24
C ASN A 252 -4.24 3.87 -16.40
N GLN A 253 -4.67 2.62 -16.43
CA GLN A 253 -3.88 1.48 -15.98
C GLN A 253 -3.50 0.63 -17.19
N ASP A 254 -2.23 0.27 -17.30
CA ASP A 254 -1.77 -0.67 -18.33
C ASP A 254 -2.36 -2.07 -18.03
N LEU A 255 -3.03 -2.66 -19.02
CA LEU A 255 -3.70 -3.97 -18.89
C LEU A 255 -2.71 -5.14 -18.67
N GLY A 256 -1.41 -4.93 -18.90
CA GLY A 256 -0.40 -5.92 -18.54
C GLY A 256 0.12 -5.78 -17.09
N LEU A 257 -0.29 -4.72 -16.37
CA LEU A 257 0.13 -4.44 -15.01
C LEU A 257 -0.98 -4.71 -14.01
N ALA A 258 -0.61 -5.14 -12.79
CA ALA A 258 -1.53 -5.59 -11.76
C ALA A 258 -2.57 -4.53 -11.32
N GLY A 259 -2.27 -3.23 -11.51
CA GLY A 259 -3.19 -2.13 -11.22
C GLY A 259 -4.47 -2.13 -12.06
N SER A 260 -4.46 -2.78 -13.22
CA SER A 260 -5.65 -2.98 -14.06
C SER A 260 -6.59 -4.08 -13.52
N CYS A 261 -6.19 -4.83 -12.50
CA CYS A 261 -6.99 -5.92 -11.93
C CYS A 261 -7.45 -5.62 -10.50
N LEU A 262 -8.58 -4.91 -10.38
CA LEU A 262 -9.12 -4.51 -9.08
C LEU A 262 -9.96 -5.63 -8.43
N PRO A 263 -9.71 -6.01 -7.17
CA PRO A 263 -10.46 -7.09 -6.49
C PRO A 263 -11.96 -6.80 -6.32
N ARG A 264 -12.35 -5.53 -6.31
CA ARG A 264 -13.74 -5.09 -6.11
C ARG A 264 -14.14 -4.13 -7.22
N PHE A 265 -15.32 -4.36 -7.77
CA PHE A 265 -15.94 -3.46 -8.73
C PHE A 265 -16.73 -2.36 -8.00
N SER A 266 -16.69 -1.15 -8.55
CA SER A 266 -17.60 -0.05 -8.23
C SER A 266 -17.68 0.85 -9.46
N THR A 267 -18.85 1.42 -9.74
CA THR A 267 -18.98 2.47 -10.78
C THR A 267 -18.17 3.71 -10.42
N MET A 268 -17.91 3.94 -9.12
CA MET A 268 -17.05 4.98 -8.58
C MET A 268 -16.02 4.36 -7.61
N PRO A 269 -14.86 3.88 -8.08
CA PRO A 269 -13.86 3.23 -7.22
C PRO A 269 -12.90 4.22 -6.53
N PHE A 270 -13.12 5.53 -6.66
CA PHE A 270 -12.26 6.57 -6.09
C PHE A 270 -13.08 7.74 -5.50
N LEU A 271 -12.39 8.61 -4.77
CA LEU A 271 -12.90 9.88 -4.25
C LEU A 271 -11.86 10.96 -4.54
N TYR A 272 -12.25 12.23 -4.45
CA TYR A 272 -11.31 13.35 -4.55
C TYR A 272 -11.40 14.21 -3.29
N CYS A 273 -10.29 14.81 -2.91
CA CYS A 273 -10.21 15.74 -1.78
C CYS A 273 -9.68 17.09 -2.24
N ASN A 274 -10.10 18.16 -1.58
CA ASN A 274 -9.60 19.51 -1.83
C ASN A 274 -8.57 19.93 -0.77
N PRO A 275 -7.83 21.03 -0.97
CA PRO A 275 -6.88 21.55 0.03
C PRO A 275 -7.53 22.04 1.34
N GLY A 276 -8.86 22.04 1.44
CA GLY A 276 -9.60 22.41 2.64
C GLY A 276 -9.92 21.23 3.56
N ASP A 277 -9.20 20.11 3.41
CA ASP A 277 -9.40 18.85 4.15
C ASP A 277 -10.81 18.25 4.00
N ILE A 278 -11.51 18.53 2.89
CA ILE A 278 -12.83 17.98 2.58
C ILE A 278 -12.71 17.02 1.40
N CYS A 279 -13.24 15.81 1.56
CA CYS A 279 -13.28 14.78 0.54
C CYS A 279 -14.72 14.53 0.07
N TYR A 280 -14.86 14.28 -1.23
CA TYR A 280 -16.13 14.03 -1.90
C TYR A 280 -16.09 12.67 -2.58
N TYR A 281 -17.08 11.83 -2.28
CA TYR A 281 -17.27 10.52 -2.89
C TYR A 281 -18.54 10.54 -3.72
N ALA A 282 -18.45 10.13 -4.99
CA ALA A 282 -19.59 10.03 -5.91
C ALA A 282 -20.50 11.29 -5.96
N SER A 283 -19.94 12.47 -5.64
CA SER A 283 -20.69 13.74 -5.53
C SER A 283 -20.56 14.62 -6.78
N ARG A 284 -19.87 14.12 -7.82
CA ARG A 284 -19.62 14.79 -9.11
C ARG A 284 -19.84 13.79 -10.25
N ASN A 285 -19.88 14.28 -11.48
CA ASN A 285 -20.00 13.53 -12.73
C ASN A 285 -18.71 12.82 -13.17
N ASP A 286 -17.91 12.32 -12.23
CA ASP A 286 -16.72 11.53 -12.54
C ASP A 286 -17.12 10.11 -13.02
N LYS A 287 -16.21 9.43 -13.72
CA LYS A 287 -16.51 8.18 -14.42
C LYS A 287 -15.41 7.13 -14.23
N SER A 288 -15.77 5.87 -14.46
CA SER A 288 -14.82 4.76 -14.55
C SER A 288 -15.07 3.94 -15.81
N TYR A 289 -14.01 3.36 -16.34
CA TYR A 289 -14.03 2.60 -17.58
C TYR A 289 -13.40 1.24 -17.36
N TRP A 290 -14.09 0.21 -17.84
CA TRP A 290 -13.77 -1.18 -17.57
C TRP A 290 -13.75 -1.97 -18.86
N LEU A 291 -12.79 -2.90 -19.00
CA LEU A 291 -12.79 -3.85 -20.09
C LEU A 291 -14.09 -4.68 -20.02
N SER A 292 -14.72 -4.93 -21.17
CA SER A 292 -16.07 -5.49 -21.20
C SER A 292 -16.14 -6.93 -21.74
N THR A 293 -17.31 -7.55 -21.59
CA THR A 293 -17.60 -8.92 -22.02
C THR A 293 -18.28 -8.98 -23.40
N THR A 294 -18.51 -10.20 -23.91
CA THR A 294 -19.27 -10.46 -25.14
C THR A 294 -20.79 -10.27 -24.98
N ALA A 295 -21.25 -9.79 -23.82
CA ALA A 295 -22.67 -9.56 -23.60
C ALA A 295 -23.24 -8.58 -24.65
N PRO A 296 -24.47 -8.82 -25.14
CA PRO A 296 -25.08 -7.98 -26.17
C PRO A 296 -25.27 -6.55 -25.66
N LEU A 297 -25.03 -5.57 -26.53
CA LEU A 297 -25.15 -4.15 -26.22
C LEU A 297 -26.57 -3.86 -25.64
N PRO A 298 -26.66 -3.33 -24.41
CA PRO A 298 -27.96 -3.03 -23.83
C PRO A 298 -28.55 -1.80 -24.52
N MET A 299 -29.88 -1.77 -24.69
CA MET A 299 -30.59 -0.65 -25.31
C MET A 299 -30.65 0.59 -24.40
N MET A 300 -30.48 0.40 -23.09
CA MET A 300 -30.51 1.44 -22.06
C MET A 300 -29.33 1.27 -21.10
N PRO A 301 -28.97 2.30 -20.32
CA PRO A 301 -27.99 2.15 -19.25
C PRO A 301 -28.42 1.05 -18.26
N VAL A 302 -27.47 0.18 -17.89
CA VAL A 302 -27.69 -0.91 -16.93
C VAL A 302 -27.27 -0.48 -15.53
N GLU A 303 -27.98 -0.97 -14.51
CA GLU A 303 -27.81 -0.57 -13.11
C GLU A 303 -27.52 -1.77 -12.21
N GLU A 304 -26.82 -1.51 -11.10
CA GLU A 304 -26.57 -2.47 -10.00
C GLU A 304 -26.15 -3.88 -10.46
N GLY A 305 -27.01 -4.88 -10.27
CA GLY A 305 -26.73 -6.30 -10.58
C GLY A 305 -26.67 -6.59 -12.07
N GLU A 306 -27.34 -5.79 -12.91
CA GLU A 306 -27.36 -5.96 -14.37
C GLU A 306 -26.05 -5.53 -15.03
N ILE A 307 -25.18 -4.83 -14.30
CA ILE A 307 -23.85 -4.44 -14.78
C ILE A 307 -22.92 -5.64 -14.85
N LYS A 308 -23.06 -6.60 -13.92
CA LYS A 308 -22.11 -7.70 -13.70
C LYS A 308 -21.78 -8.50 -14.98
N PRO A 309 -22.74 -8.89 -15.84
CA PRO A 309 -22.45 -9.63 -17.07
C PRO A 309 -21.59 -8.85 -18.07
N TYR A 310 -21.51 -7.52 -17.96
CA TYR A 310 -20.77 -6.65 -18.88
C TYR A 310 -19.32 -6.38 -18.48
N ILE A 311 -18.91 -6.69 -17.24
CA ILE A 311 -17.56 -6.39 -16.75
C ILE A 311 -16.64 -7.60 -16.89
N SER A 312 -15.52 -7.42 -17.59
CA SER A 312 -14.50 -8.45 -17.76
C SER A 312 -13.80 -8.78 -16.44
N ARG A 313 -13.57 -10.07 -16.20
CA ARG A 313 -12.75 -10.55 -15.08
C ARG A 313 -11.28 -10.67 -15.44
N CYS A 314 -10.43 -10.59 -14.41
CA CYS A 314 -8.98 -10.70 -14.54
C CYS A 314 -8.39 -11.57 -13.43
N SER A 315 -7.17 -12.06 -13.67
CA SER A 315 -6.35 -12.77 -12.69
C SER A 315 -4.93 -12.21 -12.70
N VAL A 316 -4.35 -12.08 -11.52
CA VAL A 316 -2.94 -11.75 -11.35
C VAL A 316 -2.19 -12.99 -10.86
N CYS A 317 -1.14 -13.35 -11.60
CA CYS A 317 -0.39 -14.57 -11.44
C CYS A 317 1.08 -14.25 -11.14
N GLU A 318 1.70 -15.05 -10.30
CA GLU A 318 3.13 -15.02 -10.06
C GLU A 318 3.85 -15.80 -11.17
N ALA A 319 4.68 -15.10 -11.94
CA ALA A 319 5.39 -15.62 -13.08
C ALA A 319 6.89 -15.77 -12.76
N PRO A 320 7.55 -16.80 -13.31
CA PRO A 320 8.98 -17.05 -13.09
C PRO A 320 9.87 -15.99 -13.77
N SER A 321 9.42 -15.36 -14.85
CA SER A 321 10.16 -14.33 -15.57
C SER A 321 9.23 -13.30 -16.20
N VAL A 322 9.79 -12.24 -16.78
CA VAL A 322 9.05 -11.20 -17.52
C VAL A 322 8.33 -11.79 -18.74
N ALA A 323 7.10 -11.35 -18.96
CA ALA A 323 6.34 -11.55 -20.19
C ALA A 323 6.29 -10.25 -21.01
N ILE A 324 6.35 -10.37 -22.33
CA ILE A 324 6.27 -9.25 -23.28
C ILE A 324 5.27 -9.57 -24.39
N ALA A 325 4.70 -8.54 -25.02
CA ALA A 325 3.97 -8.67 -26.27
C ALA A 325 4.89 -8.42 -27.48
N VAL A 326 4.71 -9.21 -28.53
CA VAL A 326 5.30 -9.02 -29.85
C VAL A 326 4.17 -8.83 -30.85
N HIS A 327 4.31 -7.84 -31.74
CA HIS A 327 3.31 -7.46 -32.74
C HIS A 327 3.86 -7.71 -34.15
N SER A 328 3.06 -8.29 -35.04
CA SER A 328 3.50 -8.59 -36.41
C SER A 328 3.36 -7.42 -37.37
N GLN A 329 2.42 -6.50 -37.12
CA GLN A 329 1.92 -5.56 -38.14
C GLN A 329 1.48 -6.28 -39.41
N ASP A 330 0.96 -7.50 -39.24
CA ASP A 330 0.48 -8.39 -40.29
C ASP A 330 -0.71 -9.22 -39.75
N ILE A 331 -1.46 -9.87 -40.63
CA ILE A 331 -2.52 -10.82 -40.28
C ILE A 331 -1.95 -12.15 -39.78
N THR A 332 -0.67 -12.42 -40.01
CA THR A 332 0.03 -13.59 -39.48
C THR A 332 0.46 -13.40 -38.03
N ILE A 333 0.46 -14.48 -37.26
CA ILE A 333 0.82 -14.45 -35.84
C ILE A 333 2.36 -14.36 -35.72
N PRO A 334 2.90 -13.35 -35.01
CA PRO A 334 4.34 -13.20 -34.85
C PRO A 334 4.92 -14.32 -33.98
N GLN A 335 6.10 -14.81 -34.33
CA GLN A 335 6.78 -15.85 -33.54
C GLN A 335 7.42 -15.25 -32.28
N CYS A 336 7.42 -16.03 -31.19
CA CYS A 336 8.16 -15.63 -29.99
C CYS A 336 9.68 -15.59 -30.27
N PRO A 337 10.44 -14.70 -29.59
CA PRO A 337 11.89 -14.68 -29.71
C PRO A 337 12.53 -16.01 -29.28
N ALA A 338 13.71 -16.32 -29.81
CA ALA A 338 14.43 -17.54 -29.48
C ALA A 338 14.68 -17.65 -27.96
N GLY A 339 14.33 -18.79 -27.37
CA GLY A 339 14.41 -19.04 -25.92
C GLY A 339 13.21 -18.54 -25.12
N TRP A 340 12.12 -18.12 -25.77
CA TRP A 340 10.87 -17.72 -25.12
C TRP A 340 9.75 -18.72 -25.44
N ARG A 341 8.86 -18.93 -24.48
CA ARG A 341 7.63 -19.73 -24.67
C ARG A 341 6.42 -18.83 -24.86
N SER A 342 5.46 -19.32 -25.65
CA SER A 342 4.17 -18.65 -25.86
C SER A 342 3.27 -18.78 -24.63
N LEU A 343 2.55 -17.71 -24.31
CA LEU A 343 1.49 -17.71 -23.30
C LEU A 343 0.09 -17.65 -23.95
N TRP A 344 -0.14 -16.67 -24.82
CA TRP A 344 -1.35 -16.56 -25.64
C TRP A 344 -1.09 -15.74 -26.91
N ILE A 345 -2.06 -15.77 -27.82
CA ILE A 345 -2.09 -14.98 -29.06
C ILE A 345 -3.29 -14.03 -29.02
N GLY A 346 -3.25 -12.98 -29.82
CA GLY A 346 -4.33 -12.00 -29.82
C GLY A 346 -4.27 -11.00 -30.97
N TYR A 347 -4.85 -9.85 -30.70
CA TYR A 347 -4.92 -8.68 -31.57
C TYR A 347 -4.27 -7.48 -30.91
N SER A 348 -3.64 -6.64 -31.74
CA SER A 348 -2.77 -5.55 -31.29
C SER A 348 -3.60 -4.32 -30.88
N PHE A 349 -3.96 -4.24 -29.60
CA PHE A 349 -4.69 -3.13 -29.01
C PHE A 349 -3.73 -1.99 -28.64
N LEU A 350 -3.94 -0.81 -29.21
CA LEU A 350 -3.04 0.33 -29.05
C LEU A 350 -3.59 1.37 -28.06
N MET A 351 -4.77 1.91 -28.35
CA MET A 351 -5.35 3.00 -27.57
C MET A 351 -6.86 3.05 -27.65
N HIS A 352 -7.48 3.91 -26.84
CA HIS A 352 -8.92 4.10 -26.77
C HIS A 352 -9.26 5.53 -26.37
N THR A 353 -10.43 5.99 -26.78
CA THR A 353 -11.01 7.28 -26.38
C THR A 353 -12.51 7.15 -26.13
N ALA A 354 -13.06 8.02 -25.29
CA ALA A 354 -14.50 8.09 -25.04
C ALA A 354 -14.97 9.54 -24.80
N ALA A 355 -15.41 9.86 -23.58
CA ALA A 355 -15.94 11.18 -23.26
C ALA A 355 -14.86 12.28 -23.38
N GLY A 356 -15.22 13.43 -23.96
CA GLY A 356 -14.33 14.61 -23.99
C GLY A 356 -13.04 14.46 -24.78
N ASN A 357 -12.90 13.42 -25.62
CA ASN A 357 -11.64 12.96 -26.24
C ASN A 357 -10.59 12.42 -25.24
N GLU A 358 -10.99 12.22 -23.98
CA GLU A 358 -10.17 11.57 -22.98
C GLU A 358 -10.09 10.06 -23.23
N GLY A 359 -9.04 9.45 -22.68
CA GLY A 359 -8.76 8.03 -22.80
C GLY A 359 -7.29 7.74 -22.54
N GLY A 360 -6.73 6.78 -23.26
CA GLY A 360 -5.33 6.44 -23.15
C GLY A 360 -4.95 5.23 -23.98
N GLY A 361 -3.83 4.60 -23.63
CA GLY A 361 -3.27 3.52 -24.43
C GLY A 361 -2.47 2.51 -23.63
N GLN A 362 -1.98 1.53 -24.37
CA GLN A 362 -1.17 0.44 -23.84
C GLN A 362 0.28 0.60 -24.30
N SER A 363 1.23 0.16 -23.48
CA SER A 363 2.58 -0.05 -23.97
C SER A 363 2.60 -1.24 -24.92
N LEU A 364 3.12 -1.08 -26.15
CA LEU A 364 3.20 -2.17 -27.14
C LEU A 364 4.12 -3.33 -26.71
N SER A 365 5.00 -3.13 -25.72
CA SER A 365 5.79 -4.22 -25.15
C SER A 365 5.06 -4.94 -24.01
N SER A 366 3.99 -4.35 -23.47
CA SER A 366 3.22 -4.91 -22.35
C SER A 366 2.27 -6.00 -22.86
N PRO A 367 2.04 -7.08 -22.10
CA PRO A 367 0.96 -8.03 -22.40
C PRO A 367 -0.42 -7.37 -22.59
N GLY A 368 -0.65 -6.19 -22.00
CA GLY A 368 -1.89 -5.42 -22.11
C GLY A 368 -2.22 -4.92 -23.51
N SER A 369 -1.23 -4.77 -24.40
CA SER A 369 -1.46 -4.44 -25.82
C SER A 369 -1.93 -5.63 -26.65
N CYS A 370 -2.00 -6.84 -26.08
CA CYS A 370 -2.34 -8.06 -26.81
C CYS A 370 -3.59 -8.75 -26.26
N LEU A 371 -4.76 -8.25 -26.68
CA LEU A 371 -6.07 -8.80 -26.29
C LEU A 371 -6.37 -10.09 -27.06
N GLU A 372 -6.78 -11.15 -26.37
CA GLU A 372 -7.11 -12.45 -26.98
C GLU A 372 -8.25 -12.33 -28.01
N ASP A 373 -9.28 -11.53 -27.69
CA ASP A 373 -10.43 -11.30 -28.55
C ASP A 373 -10.47 -9.88 -29.11
N PHE A 374 -10.57 -9.77 -30.44
CA PHE A 374 -10.86 -8.51 -31.10
C PHE A 374 -12.31 -8.08 -30.84
N ARG A 375 -12.50 -6.79 -30.48
CA ARG A 375 -13.82 -6.16 -30.42
C ARG A 375 -13.76 -4.71 -30.85
N THR A 376 -14.79 -4.24 -31.55
CA THR A 376 -14.94 -2.83 -31.93
C THR A 376 -15.19 -1.91 -30.74
N SER A 377 -15.75 -2.44 -29.65
CA SER A 377 -15.99 -1.71 -28.40
C SER A 377 -15.59 -2.58 -27.21
N PRO A 378 -14.28 -2.69 -26.90
CA PRO A 378 -13.76 -3.62 -25.90
C PRO A 378 -13.95 -3.15 -24.45
N PHE A 379 -14.62 -2.02 -24.22
CA PHE A 379 -14.78 -1.44 -22.89
C PHE A 379 -16.14 -0.73 -22.71
N ILE A 380 -16.61 -0.69 -21.48
CA ILE A 380 -17.86 -0.05 -21.05
C ILE A 380 -17.55 1.18 -20.18
N GLU A 381 -18.45 2.17 -20.22
CA GLU A 381 -18.37 3.41 -19.45
C GLU A 381 -19.35 3.30 -18.30
N CYS A 382 -18.90 3.58 -17.09
CA CYS A 382 -19.71 3.60 -15.90
C CYS A 382 -19.75 5.01 -15.31
N ASN A 383 -20.95 5.53 -15.15
CA ASN A 383 -21.21 6.81 -14.52
C ASN A 383 -21.21 6.62 -13.00
N GLY A 384 -20.22 7.21 -12.32
CA GLY A 384 -19.96 6.87 -10.93
C GLY A 384 -21.09 7.27 -9.99
N ALA A 385 -21.57 8.52 -10.07
CA ALA A 385 -22.64 9.01 -9.19
C ALA A 385 -24.01 8.38 -9.47
N LYS A 386 -24.29 8.05 -10.73
CA LYS A 386 -25.57 7.45 -11.13
C LYS A 386 -25.62 5.93 -10.90
N GLY A 387 -24.48 5.28 -10.72
CA GLY A 387 -24.44 3.83 -10.59
C GLY A 387 -24.82 3.07 -11.87
N THR A 388 -24.74 3.72 -13.03
CA THR A 388 -25.14 3.16 -14.32
C THR A 388 -23.92 2.88 -15.20
N CYS A 389 -24.00 1.86 -16.07
CA CYS A 389 -23.01 1.63 -17.12
C CYS A 389 -23.66 1.52 -18.50
N HIS A 390 -23.01 2.04 -19.54
CA HIS A 390 -23.56 2.00 -20.90
C HIS A 390 -22.48 2.08 -21.98
N TYR A 391 -22.89 1.78 -23.23
CA TYR A 391 -22.07 1.96 -24.43
C TYR A 391 -22.53 3.19 -25.20
N PHE A 392 -21.61 4.13 -25.39
CA PHE A 392 -21.87 5.37 -26.12
C PHE A 392 -21.20 5.32 -27.50
N ALA A 393 -21.77 6.02 -28.47
CA ALA A 393 -21.32 5.97 -29.87
C ALA A 393 -19.96 6.64 -30.11
N ASN A 394 -19.54 7.54 -29.21
CA ASN A 394 -18.25 8.24 -29.24
C ASN A 394 -17.08 7.40 -28.68
N LYS A 395 -17.29 6.13 -28.39
CA LYS A 395 -16.23 5.23 -27.95
C LYS A 395 -15.46 4.72 -29.14
N HIS A 396 -14.16 4.94 -29.13
CA HIS A 396 -13.28 4.46 -30.18
C HIS A 396 -12.20 3.57 -29.58
N SER A 397 -11.93 2.46 -30.26
CA SER A 397 -10.79 1.58 -30.01
C SER A 397 -9.85 1.63 -31.20
N PHE A 398 -8.56 1.77 -30.95
CA PHE A 398 -7.53 1.87 -31.96
C PHE A 398 -6.62 0.66 -31.86
N TRP A 399 -6.32 0.09 -33.03
CA TRP A 399 -5.59 -1.16 -33.18
C TRP A 399 -4.44 -0.95 -34.16
N LEU A 400 -3.33 -1.67 -33.98
CA LEU A 400 -2.27 -1.67 -35.00
C LEU A 400 -2.79 -2.33 -36.27
N THR A 401 -2.43 -1.76 -37.42
CA THR A 401 -2.87 -2.26 -38.72
C THR A 401 -1.88 -3.27 -39.31
N SER A 402 -2.35 -4.13 -40.21
CA SER A 402 -1.49 -4.90 -41.10
C SER A 402 -0.92 -4.00 -42.20
N ILE A 403 0.35 -4.18 -42.54
CA ILE A 403 1.07 -3.41 -43.56
C ILE A 403 1.71 -4.40 -44.54
N ASP A 404 1.35 -4.32 -45.81
CA ASP A 404 1.78 -5.28 -46.84
C ASP A 404 3.27 -5.13 -47.22
N GLN A 405 3.86 -3.96 -46.98
CA GLN A 405 5.25 -3.63 -47.32
C GLN A 405 6.04 -3.21 -46.08
N SER A 406 7.35 -3.49 -46.06
CA SER A 406 8.25 -3.12 -44.94
C SER A 406 8.33 -1.63 -44.68
N PHE A 407 8.02 -0.80 -45.69
CA PHE A 407 7.90 0.65 -45.57
C PHE A 407 6.76 1.13 -46.46
N HIS A 408 5.77 1.79 -45.87
CA HIS A 408 4.57 2.25 -46.57
C HIS A 408 4.36 3.74 -46.29
N ALA A 409 4.71 4.60 -47.25
CA ALA A 409 4.73 6.05 -47.07
C ALA A 409 3.35 6.70 -47.24
N GLU A 410 2.46 6.12 -48.07
CA GLU A 410 1.16 6.69 -48.40
C GLU A 410 0.03 5.67 -48.14
N PRO A 411 -0.65 5.73 -46.98
CA PRO A 411 -1.73 4.81 -46.67
C PRO A 411 -2.97 5.08 -47.54
N ALA A 412 -3.53 4.03 -48.15
CA ALA A 412 -4.82 4.10 -48.82
C ALA A 412 -5.96 4.17 -47.77
N SER A 413 -6.81 5.19 -47.86
CA SER A 413 -7.98 5.33 -46.98
C SER A 413 -9.05 4.28 -47.33
N GLU A 414 -9.50 3.54 -46.33
CA GLU A 414 -10.48 2.46 -46.48
C GLU A 414 -11.45 2.48 -45.29
N THR A 415 -12.73 2.18 -45.55
CA THR A 415 -13.75 2.00 -44.50
C THR A 415 -14.15 0.54 -44.41
N LEU A 416 -13.75 -0.12 -43.33
CA LEU A 416 -14.03 -1.53 -43.09
C LEU A 416 -15.39 -1.73 -42.41
N LYS A 417 -16.15 -2.73 -42.87
CA LYS A 417 -17.43 -3.14 -42.27
C LYS A 417 -17.32 -4.53 -41.64
N ALA A 418 -18.37 -4.93 -40.91
CA ALA A 418 -18.46 -6.25 -40.30
C ALA A 418 -18.14 -7.37 -41.31
N GLY A 419 -17.34 -8.34 -40.89
CA GLY A 419 -16.83 -9.43 -41.75
C GLY A 419 -15.47 -9.15 -42.41
N GLN A 420 -15.09 -7.89 -42.59
CA GLN A 420 -13.79 -7.49 -43.15
C GLN A 420 -12.84 -6.87 -42.11
N LEU A 421 -13.32 -6.61 -40.90
CA LEU A 421 -12.54 -5.92 -39.85
C LEU A 421 -11.18 -6.58 -39.57
N LEU A 422 -11.14 -7.92 -39.53
CA LEU A 422 -9.94 -8.67 -39.15
C LEU A 422 -8.85 -8.67 -40.24
N SER A 423 -9.14 -8.31 -41.49
CA SER A 423 -8.16 -8.35 -42.58
C SER A 423 -7.06 -7.29 -42.44
N ARG A 424 -7.35 -6.22 -41.69
CA ARG A 424 -6.44 -5.09 -41.49
C ARG A 424 -5.87 -5.02 -40.09
N ILE A 425 -6.17 -5.96 -39.19
CA ILE A 425 -5.76 -5.85 -37.79
C ILE A 425 -4.53 -6.71 -37.54
N SER A 426 -3.47 -6.06 -37.04
CA SER A 426 -2.22 -6.71 -36.65
C SER A 426 -2.44 -7.74 -35.56
N ARG A 427 -1.81 -8.89 -35.71
CA ARG A 427 -1.75 -9.93 -34.68
C ARG A 427 -0.63 -9.68 -33.69
N CYS A 428 -0.76 -10.32 -32.54
CA CYS A 428 0.25 -10.29 -31.50
C CYS A 428 0.35 -11.64 -30.80
N GLN A 429 1.47 -11.84 -30.12
CA GLN A 429 1.73 -12.99 -29.29
C GLN A 429 2.42 -12.54 -28.01
N VAL A 430 1.92 -13.02 -26.87
CA VAL A 430 2.56 -12.77 -25.57
C VAL A 430 3.50 -13.92 -25.26
N CYS A 431 4.75 -13.56 -24.99
CA CYS A 431 5.87 -14.47 -24.83
C CYS A 431 6.50 -14.27 -23.47
N MET A 432 7.00 -15.35 -22.86
CA MET A 432 7.74 -15.30 -21.62
C MET A 432 9.06 -16.04 -21.76
N LYS A 433 10.14 -15.48 -21.21
CA LYS A 433 11.47 -16.07 -21.29
C LYS A 433 11.52 -17.43 -20.58
N ASN A 434 12.15 -18.44 -21.18
CA ASN A 434 12.45 -19.68 -20.45
C ASN A 434 13.64 -19.41 -19.52
N LEU A 435 13.54 -19.87 -18.27
CA LEU A 435 14.64 -19.87 -17.30
C LEU A 435 15.45 -21.15 -17.38
#